data_AF-A0A917HIR1-F1
#
_entry.id   AF-A0A917HIR1-F1
#
_cell.length_a   1.000
_cell.length_b   1.000
_cell.length_c   1.000
_cell.angle_alpha   90.00
_cell.angle_beta   90.00
_cell.angle_gamma   90.00
#
_symmetry.space_group_name_H-M   'P 1'
#
loop_
_entity.id
_entity.type
_entity.pdbx_description
1 polymer ?
#
loop_
_entity_poly.entity_id
_entity_poly.type
_entity_poly.pdbx_seq_one_letter_code
_entity_poly.pdbx_strand_id
1 'polypeptide(L)'
;MNSRRNRFRRSIRVLAAVVAGPVMLAATEYQPIQATASSASGGCQSTVTTGSLSATTVSNWYTFASSGGGQVVFQIGDAINIRHRDYPNFEIQLWGGETYHTFEHENLNGKHIKDWLGNRRTIIFPDGAKVTITVAGTGSDRRAISMMIYEGTQVHRLDPSTGQLEYSRELSTEAVRELDDAEADGETSTFEITGSGLVYCTLYTENVPGQKVESRYDLGSLVLGNDNQINDYFDDPRIGHT
;
A
#
# COMPACT_ATOMS: atom_id res chain seq x y z
N MET A 1 -19.33 -10.77 77.09
CA MET A 1 -20.23 -11.92 77.26
C MET A 1 -21.33 -11.82 76.22
N ASN A 2 -21.45 -12.85 75.35
CA ASN A 2 -22.64 -13.34 74.63
C ASN A 2 -23.56 -12.31 73.92
N SER A 3 -24.12 -12.50 72.72
CA SER A 3 -24.19 -13.59 71.76
C SER A 3 -25.12 -13.10 70.66
N ARG A 4 -24.72 -13.29 69.39
CA ARG A 4 -25.51 -13.61 68.18
C ARG A 4 -26.96 -13.09 68.07
N ARG A 5 -27.29 -12.53 66.89
CA ARG A 5 -28.15 -13.23 65.89
C ARG A 5 -28.20 -12.49 64.53
N ASN A 6 -27.80 -13.24 63.51
CA ASN A 6 -28.13 -13.06 62.09
C ASN A 6 -29.63 -12.88 61.86
N ARG A 7 -30.00 -12.08 60.84
CA ARG A 7 -30.94 -12.49 59.76
C ARG A 7 -30.95 -11.52 58.57
N PHE A 8 -30.31 -11.97 57.49
CA PHE A 8 -30.75 -12.04 56.09
C PHE A 8 -31.81 -11.06 55.52
N ARG A 9 -31.33 -10.29 54.53
CA ARG A 9 -31.78 -10.08 53.13
C ARG A 9 -33.26 -9.75 52.85
N ARG A 10 -33.46 -8.66 52.10
CA ARG A 10 -33.96 -8.65 50.69
C ARG A 10 -33.98 -7.21 50.15
N SER A 11 -33.00 -6.85 49.32
CA SER A 11 -33.06 -5.65 48.49
C SER A 11 -33.48 -6.07 47.08
N ILE A 12 -34.68 -5.65 46.69
CA ILE A 12 -35.22 -5.76 45.34
C ILE A 12 -34.41 -4.81 44.45
N ARG A 13 -33.67 -5.35 43.48
CA ARG A 13 -33.13 -4.57 42.35
C ARG A 13 -34.06 -4.79 41.17
N VAL A 14 -34.74 -3.73 40.76
CA VAL A 14 -35.51 -3.64 39.52
C VAL A 14 -34.50 -3.70 38.37
N LEU A 15 -34.53 -4.77 37.58
CA LEU A 15 -33.86 -4.82 36.28
C LEU A 15 -34.65 -3.93 35.31
N ALA A 16 -34.04 -2.86 34.83
CA ALA A 16 -34.47 -2.18 33.62
C ALA A 16 -33.97 -3.00 32.43
N ALA A 17 -34.89 -3.70 31.75
CA ALA A 17 -34.62 -4.34 30.47
C ALA A 17 -34.57 -3.26 29.39
N VAL A 18 -33.37 -2.97 28.89
CA VAL A 18 -33.19 -2.19 27.65
C VAL A 18 -33.43 -3.15 26.49
N VAL A 19 -34.60 -3.01 25.85
CA VAL A 19 -34.93 -3.70 24.61
C VAL A 19 -34.06 -3.09 23.51
N ALA A 20 -32.97 -3.77 23.16
CA ALA A 20 -32.20 -3.46 21.95
C ALA A 20 -33.03 -3.92 20.74
N GLY A 21 -33.74 -2.98 20.11
CA GLY A 21 -34.33 -3.21 18.79
C GLY A 21 -33.21 -3.34 17.74
N PRO A 22 -33.40 -4.16 16.70
CA PRO A 22 -32.42 -4.28 15.64
C PRO A 22 -32.31 -2.95 14.89
N VAL A 23 -31.13 -2.32 14.97
CA VAL A 23 -30.75 -1.23 14.06
C VAL A 23 -30.52 -1.89 12.70
N MET A 24 -31.53 -1.85 11.85
CA MET A 24 -31.38 -2.09 10.42
C MET A 24 -30.47 -0.97 9.87
N LEU A 25 -29.16 -1.23 9.81
CA LEU A 25 -28.27 -0.48 8.95
C LEU A 25 -28.73 -0.75 7.52
N ALA A 26 -29.41 0.23 6.92
CA ALA A 26 -29.58 0.26 5.48
C ALA A 26 -28.18 0.25 4.86
N ALA A 27 -27.86 -0.82 4.15
CA ALA A 27 -26.73 -0.82 3.24
C ALA A 27 -27.02 0.24 2.18
N THR A 28 -26.43 1.42 2.34
CA THR A 28 -26.27 2.35 1.22
C THR A 28 -25.42 1.63 0.20
N GLU A 29 -26.08 1.17 -0.87
CA GLU A 29 -25.42 0.68 -2.06
C GLU A 29 -24.34 1.69 -2.47
N TYR A 30 -23.09 1.22 -2.49
CA TYR A 30 -22.01 1.92 -3.14
C TYR A 30 -22.36 2.02 -4.63
N GLN A 31 -22.92 3.15 -5.02
CA GLN A 31 -22.99 3.56 -6.41
C GLN A 31 -21.55 3.94 -6.79
N PRO A 32 -20.87 3.21 -7.69
CA PRO A 32 -19.60 3.68 -8.19
C PRO A 32 -19.84 5.08 -8.75
N ILE A 33 -19.02 6.04 -8.34
CA ILE A 33 -18.94 7.32 -9.05
C ILE A 33 -18.55 6.91 -10.47
N GLN A 34 -19.53 6.87 -11.36
CA GLN A 34 -19.23 6.95 -12.78
C GLN A 34 -18.51 8.28 -12.90
N ALA A 35 -17.20 8.19 -13.11
CA ALA A 35 -16.44 9.29 -13.66
C ALA A 35 -17.20 9.67 -14.93
N THR A 36 -18.08 10.66 -14.83
CA THR A 36 -18.66 11.32 -15.98
C THR A 36 -17.43 11.80 -16.72
N ALA A 37 -17.13 11.13 -17.83
CA ALA A 37 -16.14 11.58 -18.79
C ALA A 37 -16.59 12.97 -19.23
N SER A 38 -16.15 13.99 -18.50
CA SER A 38 -16.28 15.36 -18.93
C SER A 38 -15.33 15.46 -20.10
N SER A 39 -15.91 15.59 -21.28
CA SER A 39 -15.26 15.95 -22.51
C SER A 39 -14.59 17.33 -22.35
N ALA A 40 -13.42 17.34 -21.72
CA ALA A 40 -12.52 18.48 -21.68
C ALA A 40 -11.27 18.12 -22.49
N SER A 41 -11.27 18.61 -23.73
CA SER A 41 -10.10 18.92 -24.58
C SER A 41 -8.88 18.02 -24.48
N GLY A 42 -8.63 17.26 -25.55
CA GLY A 42 -7.42 16.47 -25.76
C GLY A 42 -6.13 17.22 -25.43
N GLY A 43 -5.49 16.82 -24.34
CA GLY A 43 -4.15 17.25 -23.97
C GLY A 43 -3.20 16.07 -24.08
N CYS A 44 -2.49 15.97 -25.21
CA CYS A 44 -1.31 15.15 -25.50
C CYS A 44 -0.89 14.17 -24.37
N GLN A 45 -1.39 12.93 -24.36
CA GLN A 45 -0.80 11.86 -23.54
C GLN A 45 0.69 11.78 -23.91
N SER A 46 1.57 12.12 -22.96
CA SER A 46 3.01 11.96 -23.18
C SER A 46 3.33 10.51 -22.87
N THR A 47 3.58 9.73 -23.91
CA THR A 47 4.17 8.39 -23.83
C THR A 47 5.69 8.43 -23.67
N VAL A 48 6.27 9.63 -23.56
CA VAL A 48 7.69 9.86 -23.34
C VAL A 48 7.93 10.02 -21.85
N THR A 49 8.89 9.30 -21.30
CA THR A 49 9.31 9.46 -19.91
C THR A 49 9.88 10.85 -19.68
N THR A 50 9.55 11.45 -18.54
CA THR A 50 10.04 12.77 -18.12
C THR A 50 10.58 12.71 -16.71
N GLY A 51 11.43 13.68 -16.35
CA GLY A 51 11.91 13.83 -14.98
C GLY A 51 12.73 12.66 -14.47
N SER A 52 12.35 12.15 -13.30
CA SER A 52 12.97 11.03 -12.59
C SER A 52 12.65 9.65 -13.16
N LEU A 53 11.69 9.55 -14.10
CA LEU A 53 11.34 8.31 -14.77
C LEU A 53 12.18 8.12 -16.04
N SER A 54 12.70 6.92 -16.23
CA SER A 54 13.42 6.50 -17.43
C SER A 54 12.89 5.16 -17.92
N ALA A 55 12.95 4.92 -19.23
CA ALA A 55 12.56 3.66 -19.85
C ALA A 55 13.72 3.05 -20.65
N THR A 56 13.86 1.73 -20.59
CA THR A 56 14.77 1.00 -21.48
C THR A 56 13.97 0.45 -22.65
N THR A 57 14.31 0.88 -23.87
CA THR A 57 13.55 0.60 -25.13
C THR A 57 13.51 -0.88 -25.54
N VAL A 58 14.26 -1.75 -24.86
CA VAL A 58 14.47 -3.14 -25.28
C VAL A 58 13.65 -4.14 -24.45
N SER A 59 13.08 -3.73 -23.31
CA SER A 59 12.62 -4.71 -22.31
C SER A 59 11.33 -4.41 -21.57
N ASN A 60 10.60 -3.31 -21.87
CA ASN A 60 9.44 -2.91 -21.05
C ASN A 60 9.86 -2.69 -19.57
N TRP A 61 10.96 -1.96 -19.38
CA TRP A 61 11.48 -1.63 -18.05
C TRP A 61 11.35 -0.14 -17.83
N TYR A 62 10.79 0.21 -16.68
CA TYR A 62 10.79 1.58 -16.19
C TYR A 62 11.59 1.65 -14.89
N THR A 63 12.43 2.67 -14.80
CA THR A 63 13.18 2.97 -13.58
C THR A 63 12.82 4.38 -13.16
N PHE A 64 12.19 4.50 -11.99
CA PHE A 64 12.02 5.75 -11.28
C PHE A 64 13.14 5.88 -10.24
N ALA A 65 13.75 7.06 -10.15
CA ALA A 65 14.78 7.37 -9.17
C ALA A 65 14.38 8.61 -8.37
N SER A 66 14.05 8.44 -7.10
CA SER A 66 13.68 9.55 -6.24
C SER A 66 14.89 10.42 -5.86
N SER A 67 14.64 11.68 -5.58
CA SER A 67 15.62 12.68 -5.14
C SER A 67 16.36 12.28 -3.86
N GLY A 68 15.67 11.61 -2.93
CA GLY A 68 16.23 11.03 -1.70
C GLY A 68 17.08 9.79 -1.90
N GLY A 69 17.07 9.20 -3.10
CA GLY A 69 17.91 8.05 -3.46
C GLY A 69 17.17 6.71 -3.48
N GLY A 70 15.85 6.74 -3.37
CA GLY A 70 14.98 5.63 -3.66
C GLY A 70 15.01 5.27 -5.15
N GLN A 71 14.80 4.00 -5.45
CA GLN A 71 14.66 3.51 -6.81
C GLN A 71 13.50 2.53 -6.88
N VAL A 72 12.69 2.65 -7.92
CA VAL A 72 11.64 1.69 -8.28
C VAL A 72 11.95 1.19 -9.68
N VAL A 73 12.24 -0.10 -9.81
CA VAL A 73 12.41 -0.78 -11.09
C VAL A 73 11.17 -1.61 -11.33
N PHE A 74 10.41 -1.24 -12.34
CA PHE A 74 9.23 -1.96 -12.77
C PHE A 74 9.55 -2.75 -14.05
N GLN A 75 9.45 -4.07 -13.95
CA GLN A 75 9.55 -4.97 -15.08
C GLN A 75 8.19 -5.62 -15.33
N ILE A 76 7.65 -5.37 -16.52
CA ILE A 76 6.34 -5.88 -16.90
C ILE A 76 6.37 -7.40 -16.97
N GLY A 77 5.41 -8.02 -16.31
CA GLY A 77 5.25 -9.46 -16.23
C GLY A 77 6.13 -10.18 -15.21
N ASP A 78 6.94 -9.45 -14.44
CA ASP A 78 7.88 -10.03 -13.49
C ASP A 78 7.63 -9.49 -12.07
N ALA A 79 8.26 -8.36 -11.75
CA ALA A 79 8.22 -7.79 -10.42
C ALA A 79 8.42 -6.26 -10.41
N ILE A 80 8.08 -5.68 -9.27
CA ILE A 80 8.43 -4.32 -8.89
C ILE A 80 9.51 -4.42 -7.83
N ASN A 81 10.70 -3.91 -8.12
CA ASN A 81 11.83 -3.93 -7.20
C ASN A 81 12.07 -2.51 -6.66
N ILE A 82 12.06 -2.37 -5.35
CA ILE A 82 12.25 -1.11 -4.63
C ILE A 82 13.58 -1.19 -3.89
N ARG A 83 14.43 -0.18 -4.08
CA ARG A 83 15.79 -0.11 -3.52
C ARG A 83 16.08 1.29 -2.99
N HIS A 84 17.17 1.44 -2.27
CA HIS A 84 17.63 2.74 -1.78
C HIS A 84 19.16 2.83 -1.79
N ARG A 85 19.72 3.93 -2.29
CA ARG A 85 21.18 4.10 -2.43
C ARG A 85 21.94 4.03 -1.11
N ASP A 86 21.31 4.48 -0.02
CA ASP A 86 21.92 4.52 1.31
C ASP A 86 21.91 3.17 2.04
N TYR A 87 21.25 2.16 1.47
CA TYR A 87 21.30 0.78 1.96
C TYR A 87 21.62 -0.15 0.79
N PRO A 88 22.90 -0.28 0.39
CA PRO A 88 23.29 -1.19 -0.68
C PRO A 88 22.89 -2.62 -0.29
N ASN A 89 22.28 -3.37 -1.23
CA ASN A 89 21.70 -4.71 -1.04
C ASN A 89 20.31 -4.76 -0.37
N PHE A 90 19.66 -3.62 -0.08
CA PHE A 90 18.25 -3.61 0.27
C PHE A 90 17.38 -3.75 -1.00
N GLU A 91 16.40 -4.65 -0.93
CA GLU A 91 15.35 -4.81 -1.93
C GLU A 91 14.03 -5.19 -1.27
N ILE A 92 12.97 -4.42 -1.55
CA ILE A 92 11.59 -4.90 -1.46
C ILE A 92 11.19 -5.33 -2.86
N GLN A 93 10.71 -6.56 -3.00
CA GLN A 93 10.21 -7.09 -4.26
C GLN A 93 8.72 -7.37 -4.14
N LEU A 94 7.94 -6.78 -5.05
CA LEU A 94 6.51 -7.06 -5.21
C LEU A 94 6.32 -7.90 -6.47
N TRP A 95 5.73 -9.08 -6.36
CA TRP A 95 5.49 -10.00 -7.48
C TRP A 95 4.15 -10.70 -7.31
N GLY A 96 3.61 -11.34 -8.35
CA GLY A 96 2.31 -11.99 -8.25
C GLY A 96 1.74 -12.42 -9.58
N GLY A 97 1.32 -13.69 -9.66
CA GLY A 97 0.58 -14.34 -10.74
C GLY A 97 1.09 -14.10 -12.17
N GLU A 98 1.63 -15.15 -12.82
CA GLU A 98 2.10 -15.10 -14.22
C GLU A 98 1.04 -14.61 -15.22
N THR A 99 -0.25 -14.75 -14.90
CA THR A 99 -1.36 -14.43 -15.81
C THR A 99 -1.92 -13.01 -15.61
N TYR A 100 -1.86 -12.45 -14.39
CA TYR A 100 -2.61 -11.23 -14.05
C TYR A 100 -1.79 -10.13 -13.37
N HIS A 101 -0.51 -10.41 -13.05
CA HIS A 101 0.44 -9.41 -12.56
C HIS A 101 -0.13 -8.59 -11.40
N THR A 102 -0.55 -9.27 -10.32
CA THR A 102 -1.20 -8.66 -9.16
C THR A 102 -0.23 -7.93 -8.23
N PHE A 103 1.05 -8.33 -8.25
CA PHE A 103 2.10 -7.83 -7.36
C PHE A 103 1.75 -7.98 -5.87
N GLU A 104 0.98 -9.01 -5.53
CA GLU A 104 0.44 -9.21 -4.18
C GLU A 104 1.42 -9.79 -3.17
N HIS A 105 2.43 -10.52 -3.62
CA HIS A 105 3.49 -11.09 -2.80
C HIS A 105 4.57 -10.03 -2.53
N GLU A 106 4.85 -9.80 -1.26
CA GLU A 106 5.88 -8.88 -0.80
C GLU A 106 7.06 -9.64 -0.20
N ASN A 107 8.25 -9.44 -0.77
CA ASN A 107 9.49 -10.01 -0.27
C ASN A 107 10.44 -8.90 0.20
N LEU A 108 11.23 -9.18 1.22
CA LEU A 108 12.35 -8.37 1.69
C LEU A 108 13.64 -9.18 1.54
N ASN A 109 14.57 -8.71 0.70
CA ASN A 109 15.82 -9.40 0.35
C ASN A 109 15.62 -10.90 0.00
N GLY A 110 14.57 -11.19 -0.76
CA GLY A 110 14.25 -12.55 -1.22
C GLY A 110 13.46 -13.42 -0.23
N LYS A 111 13.32 -13.03 1.05
CA LYS A 111 12.40 -13.68 1.99
C LYS A 111 11.00 -13.12 1.78
N HIS A 112 10.02 -13.98 1.57
CA HIS A 112 8.61 -13.60 1.58
C HIS A 112 8.20 -13.11 2.97
N ILE A 113 7.53 -11.95 3.05
CA ILE A 113 7.10 -11.30 4.28
C ILE A 113 5.59 -11.35 4.43
N LYS A 114 4.84 -11.05 3.37
CA LYS A 114 3.38 -11.07 3.38
C LYS A 114 2.77 -11.05 1.98
N ASP A 115 1.50 -11.43 1.92
CA ASP A 115 0.61 -11.04 0.84
C ASP A 115 -0.30 -9.89 1.28
N TRP A 116 -0.42 -8.83 0.48
CA TRP A 116 -1.44 -7.79 0.70
C TRP A 116 -2.81 -8.20 0.14
N LEU A 117 -3.87 -7.72 0.76
CA LEU A 117 -5.24 -8.20 0.56
C LEU A 117 -6.17 -7.16 -0.03
N GLY A 118 -5.84 -5.88 0.12
CA GLY A 118 -6.63 -4.77 -0.40
C GLY A 118 -6.75 -4.76 -1.93
N ASN A 119 -7.39 -3.72 -2.46
CA ASN A 119 -7.33 -3.40 -3.89
C ASN A 119 -6.30 -2.32 -4.20
N ARG A 120 -5.61 -1.82 -3.18
CA ARG A 120 -4.56 -0.83 -3.30
C ARG A 120 -3.42 -1.11 -2.34
N ARG A 121 -2.21 -0.86 -2.80
CA ARG A 121 -0.97 -1.02 -2.05
C ARG A 121 -0.07 0.18 -2.30
N THR A 122 0.38 0.82 -1.23
CA THR A 122 1.24 2.00 -1.32
C THR A 122 2.55 1.78 -0.59
N ILE A 123 3.66 2.18 -1.21
CA ILE A 123 4.97 2.34 -0.57
C ILE A 123 5.38 3.81 -0.60
N ILE A 124 5.62 4.38 0.57
CA ILE A 124 6.13 5.75 0.74
C ILE A 124 7.61 5.67 1.09
N PHE A 125 8.43 6.39 0.35
CA PHE A 125 9.87 6.49 0.56
C PHE A 125 10.18 7.52 1.67
N PRO A 126 11.37 7.45 2.30
CA PRO A 126 11.78 8.40 3.34
C PRO A 126 11.78 9.87 2.91
N ASP A 127 11.93 10.14 1.62
CA ASP A 127 11.89 11.48 1.03
C ASP A 127 10.48 11.96 0.64
N GLY A 128 9.46 11.13 0.85
CA GLY A 128 8.08 11.40 0.51
C GLY A 128 7.67 11.02 -0.91
N ALA A 129 8.57 10.45 -1.72
CA ALA A 129 8.14 9.83 -2.97
C ALA A 129 7.19 8.67 -2.67
N LYS A 130 6.14 8.52 -3.48
CA LYS A 130 5.06 7.56 -3.22
C LYS A 130 4.77 6.74 -4.45
N VAL A 131 4.59 5.44 -4.25
CA VAL A 131 4.17 4.50 -5.30
C VAL A 131 2.89 3.82 -4.85
N THR A 132 1.83 3.96 -5.63
CA THR A 132 0.53 3.33 -5.37
C THR A 132 0.19 2.37 -6.49
N ILE A 133 -0.10 1.12 -6.15
CA ILE A 133 -0.55 0.08 -7.09
C ILE A 133 -2.03 -0.13 -6.84
N THR A 134 -2.84 -0.07 -7.90
CA THR A 134 -4.28 -0.40 -7.85
C THR A 134 -4.53 -1.72 -8.57
N VAL A 135 -5.21 -2.64 -7.89
CA VAL A 135 -5.71 -3.92 -8.39
C VAL A 135 -7.23 -3.87 -8.51
N ALA A 136 -7.75 -4.46 -9.58
CA ALA A 136 -9.18 -4.67 -9.78
C ALA A 136 -9.50 -6.17 -9.91
N GLY A 137 -10.77 -6.52 -9.71
CA GLY A 137 -11.24 -7.90 -9.75
C GLY A 137 -11.26 -8.58 -8.37
N THR A 138 -11.70 -9.83 -8.35
CA THR A 138 -11.85 -10.65 -7.14
C THR A 138 -11.42 -12.09 -7.42
N GLY A 139 -10.88 -12.79 -6.42
CA GLY A 139 -10.45 -14.17 -6.57
C GLY A 139 -9.40 -14.33 -7.67
N SER A 140 -9.63 -15.25 -8.61
CA SER A 140 -8.72 -15.53 -9.72
C SER A 140 -8.63 -14.43 -10.77
N ASP A 141 -9.57 -13.49 -10.81
CA ASP A 141 -9.61 -12.42 -11.83
C ASP A 141 -8.92 -11.13 -11.36
N ARG A 142 -8.25 -11.16 -10.21
CA ARG A 142 -7.49 -10.03 -9.67
C ARG A 142 -6.34 -9.69 -10.60
N ARG A 143 -6.20 -8.40 -10.94
CA ARG A 143 -5.12 -7.89 -11.82
C ARG A 143 -4.73 -6.46 -11.46
N ALA A 144 -3.44 -6.13 -11.54
CA ALA A 144 -3.02 -4.74 -11.41
C ALA A 144 -3.46 -3.96 -12.66
N ILE A 145 -4.11 -2.82 -12.44
CA ILE A 145 -4.68 -1.97 -13.50
C ILE A 145 -4.04 -0.59 -13.54
N SER A 146 -3.30 -0.20 -12.51
CA SER A 146 -2.60 1.07 -12.47
C SER A 146 -1.46 1.04 -11.47
N MET A 147 -0.36 1.70 -11.81
CA MET A 147 0.68 2.10 -10.88
C MET A 147 0.87 3.61 -11.01
N MET A 148 0.68 4.34 -9.91
CA MET A 148 0.94 5.76 -9.79
C MET A 148 2.25 5.99 -9.03
N ILE A 149 3.05 6.95 -9.49
CA ILE A 149 4.24 7.43 -8.79
C ILE A 149 4.14 8.94 -8.64
N TYR A 150 4.29 9.42 -7.41
CA TYR A 150 4.25 10.84 -7.06
C TYR A 150 5.57 11.26 -6.41
N GLU A 151 6.18 12.33 -6.90
CA GLU A 151 7.33 12.97 -6.24
C GLU A 151 7.37 14.48 -6.54
N GLY A 152 7.17 15.32 -5.53
CA GLY A 152 7.23 16.77 -5.69
C GLY A 152 6.23 17.28 -6.72
N THR A 153 6.72 17.71 -7.89
CA THR A 153 5.91 18.16 -9.02
C THR A 153 5.69 17.08 -10.09
N GLN A 154 6.31 15.90 -9.95
CA GLN A 154 6.28 14.84 -10.94
C GLN A 154 5.21 13.81 -10.61
N VAL A 155 4.47 13.42 -11.64
CA VAL A 155 3.47 12.34 -11.59
C VAL A 155 3.64 11.42 -12.77
N HIS A 156 3.66 10.12 -12.48
CA HIS A 156 3.73 9.07 -13.48
C HIS A 156 2.62 8.05 -13.26
N ARG A 157 2.05 7.56 -14.35
CA ARG A 157 1.05 6.50 -14.36
C ARG A 157 1.45 5.46 -15.38
N LEU A 158 1.61 4.23 -14.92
CA LEU A 158 1.83 3.06 -15.75
C LEU A 158 0.60 2.17 -15.68
N ASP A 159 0.30 1.51 -16.79
CA ASP A 159 -0.62 0.37 -16.82
C ASP A 159 0.20 -0.92 -16.70
N PRO A 160 0.17 -1.62 -15.56
CA PRO A 160 0.96 -2.82 -15.39
C PRO A 160 0.50 -3.99 -16.27
N SER A 161 -0.74 -3.97 -16.77
CA SER A 161 -1.30 -5.05 -17.59
C SER A 161 -0.82 -5.00 -19.04
N THR A 162 -0.63 -3.81 -19.58
CA THR A 162 -0.11 -3.60 -20.95
C THR A 162 1.35 -3.19 -20.97
N GLY A 163 1.85 -2.74 -19.81
CA GLY A 163 3.19 -2.22 -19.68
C GLY A 163 3.41 -0.84 -20.29
N GLN A 164 2.33 -0.14 -20.58
CA GLN A 164 2.39 1.18 -21.20
C GLN A 164 2.54 2.27 -20.15
N LEU A 165 3.35 3.27 -20.46
CA LEU A 165 3.32 4.55 -19.76
C LEU A 165 2.11 5.35 -20.26
N GLU A 166 1.09 5.46 -19.42
CA GLU A 166 -0.15 6.18 -19.76
C GLU A 166 0.02 7.70 -19.58
N TYR A 167 0.84 8.09 -18.60
CA TYR A 167 1.03 9.48 -18.22
C TYR A 167 2.39 9.68 -17.54
N SER A 168 3.13 10.73 -17.91
CA SER A 168 4.36 11.17 -17.23
C SER A 168 4.51 12.68 -17.44
N ARG A 169 4.35 13.47 -16.38
CA ARG A 169 4.39 14.94 -16.46
C ARG A 169 4.86 15.61 -15.18
N GLU A 170 5.32 16.83 -15.35
CA GLU A 170 5.43 17.83 -14.28
C GLU A 170 4.13 18.65 -14.20
N LEU A 171 3.63 18.83 -12.98
CA LEU A 171 2.46 19.62 -12.63
C LEU A 171 2.82 20.62 -11.52
N SER A 172 1.91 21.53 -11.17
CA SER A 172 2.10 22.32 -9.94
C SER A 172 2.00 21.40 -8.71
N THR A 173 2.66 21.78 -7.61
CA THR A 173 2.60 21.01 -6.36
C THR A 173 1.16 20.84 -5.86
N GLU A 174 0.31 21.85 -6.05
CA GLU A 174 -1.11 21.78 -5.70
C GLU A 174 -1.84 20.73 -6.55
N ALA A 175 -1.58 20.67 -7.85
CA ALA A 175 -2.22 19.70 -8.73
C ALA A 175 -1.73 18.27 -8.47
N VAL A 176 -0.46 18.07 -8.14
CA VAL A 176 0.05 16.75 -7.69
C VAL A 176 -0.64 16.33 -6.41
N ARG A 177 -0.74 17.24 -5.44
CA ARG A 177 -1.41 16.98 -4.18
C ARG A 177 -2.89 16.67 -4.35
N GLU A 178 -3.60 17.40 -5.22
CA GLU A 178 -5.02 17.12 -5.50
C GLU A 178 -5.23 15.74 -6.13
N LEU A 179 -4.31 15.29 -6.99
CA LEU A 179 -4.34 13.93 -7.54
C LEU A 179 -4.08 12.89 -6.46
N ASP A 180 -3.07 13.12 -5.62
CA ASP A 180 -2.71 12.23 -4.51
C ASP A 180 -3.83 12.12 -3.46
N ASP A 181 -4.38 13.26 -3.02
CA ASP A 181 -5.47 13.34 -2.03
C ASP A 181 -6.79 12.74 -2.57
N ALA A 182 -6.95 12.61 -3.89
CA ALA A 182 -8.10 11.98 -4.52
C ALA A 182 -7.98 10.46 -4.65
N GLU A 183 -6.77 9.90 -4.50
CA GLU A 183 -6.51 8.47 -4.52
C GLU A 183 -6.50 7.92 -3.09
N ALA A 184 -7.07 6.73 -2.89
CA ALA A 184 -6.97 6.05 -1.61
C ALA A 184 -5.69 5.22 -1.58
N ASP A 185 -4.94 5.20 -0.49
CA ASP A 185 -3.62 4.54 -0.49
C ASP A 185 -3.70 3.01 -0.31
N GLY A 186 -4.81 2.50 0.20
CA GLY A 186 -4.95 1.11 0.63
C GLY A 186 -3.98 0.78 1.75
N GLU A 187 -3.41 -0.42 1.73
CA GLU A 187 -2.36 -0.82 2.69
C GLU A 187 -1.09 0.00 2.41
N THR A 188 -0.63 0.79 3.37
CA THR A 188 0.49 1.72 3.17
C THR A 188 1.67 1.38 4.03
N SER A 189 2.84 1.24 3.42
CA SER A 189 4.10 0.94 4.11
C SER A 189 5.19 1.93 3.77
N THR A 190 6.23 1.91 4.59
CA THR A 190 7.48 2.60 4.35
C THR A 190 8.63 1.71 4.79
N PHE A 191 9.85 2.13 4.50
CA PHE A 191 11.05 1.57 5.10
C PHE A 191 11.86 2.67 5.78
N GLU A 192 12.44 2.35 6.91
CA GLU A 192 13.22 3.26 7.75
C GLU A 192 14.68 2.77 7.76
N ILE A 193 15.60 3.60 7.29
CA ILE A 193 17.04 3.33 7.40
C ILE A 193 17.52 3.87 8.76
N THR A 194 18.09 2.98 9.55
CA THR A 194 18.56 3.25 10.92
C THR A 194 20.06 3.00 11.04
N GLY A 195 20.66 3.43 12.15
CA GLY A 195 22.09 3.14 12.41
C GLY A 195 22.40 1.64 12.58
N SER A 196 21.39 0.80 12.84
CA SER A 196 21.54 -0.64 13.04
C SER A 196 21.11 -1.50 11.85
N GLY A 197 20.46 -0.92 10.84
CA GLY A 197 19.81 -1.70 9.80
C GLY A 197 18.66 -0.96 9.12
N LEU A 198 17.75 -1.72 8.51
CA LEU A 198 16.55 -1.20 7.87
C LEU A 198 15.31 -1.88 8.48
N VAL A 199 14.25 -1.11 8.71
CA VAL A 199 12.95 -1.64 9.14
C VAL A 199 11.93 -1.40 8.03
N TYR A 200 11.29 -2.47 7.54
CA TYR A 200 10.14 -2.39 6.66
C TYR A 200 8.87 -2.49 7.49
N CYS A 201 7.96 -1.52 7.40
CA CYS A 201 6.78 -1.46 8.27
C CYS A 201 5.53 -0.97 7.54
N THR A 202 4.37 -1.38 8.03
CA THR A 202 3.08 -0.76 7.69
C THR A 202 2.90 0.51 8.51
N LEU A 203 2.30 1.55 7.94
CA LEU A 203 1.96 2.80 8.59
C LEU A 203 0.47 2.88 8.88
N TYR A 204 -0.35 2.72 7.85
CA TYR A 204 -1.80 2.85 7.92
C TYR A 204 -2.49 2.09 6.79
N THR A 205 -3.82 1.98 6.89
CA THR A 205 -4.69 1.60 5.77
C THR A 205 -5.65 2.73 5.43
N GLU A 206 -5.81 3.01 4.14
CA GLU A 206 -6.73 4.04 3.63
C GLU A 206 -7.61 3.47 2.51
N ASN A 207 -8.80 3.00 2.85
CA ASN A 207 -9.73 2.44 1.84
C ASN A 207 -10.59 3.52 1.16
N VAL A 208 -10.73 4.68 1.81
CA VAL A 208 -11.46 5.85 1.32
C VAL A 208 -10.51 7.05 1.42
N PRO A 209 -10.36 7.87 0.36
CA PRO A 209 -9.44 9.00 0.39
C PRO A 209 -9.72 9.93 1.58
N GLY A 210 -8.67 10.31 2.31
CA GLY A 210 -8.71 11.13 3.52
C GLY A 210 -9.08 10.36 4.81
N GLN A 211 -9.37 9.06 4.75
CA GLN A 211 -9.76 8.25 5.91
C GLN A 211 -8.70 7.20 6.25
N LYS A 212 -7.62 7.67 6.88
CA LYS A 212 -6.51 6.83 7.33
C LYS A 212 -6.83 6.14 8.65
N VAL A 213 -6.66 4.83 8.68
CA VAL A 213 -6.65 4.02 9.90
C VAL A 213 -5.20 3.73 10.24
N GLU A 214 -4.66 4.51 11.18
CA GLU A 214 -3.27 4.40 11.62
C GLU A 214 -3.02 3.07 12.35
N SER A 215 -2.04 2.32 11.87
CA SER A 215 -1.67 1.00 12.40
C SER A 215 -0.21 0.70 12.08
N ARG A 216 0.71 1.32 12.82
CA ARG A 216 2.14 1.06 12.62
C ARG A 216 2.53 -0.29 13.21
N TYR A 217 3.07 -1.17 12.37
CA TYR A 217 3.68 -2.43 12.80
C TYR A 217 4.78 -2.84 11.83
N ASP A 218 5.84 -3.43 12.38
CA ASP A 218 6.99 -3.87 11.61
C ASP A 218 6.63 -5.15 10.84
N LEU A 219 7.00 -5.19 9.57
CA LEU A 219 6.81 -6.33 8.68
C LEU A 219 8.08 -7.19 8.66
N GLY A 220 9.23 -6.54 8.55
CA GLY A 220 10.53 -7.19 8.61
C GLY A 220 11.67 -6.20 8.82
N SER A 221 12.88 -6.72 9.02
CA SER A 221 14.08 -5.88 9.12
C SER A 221 15.32 -6.57 8.60
N LEU A 222 16.30 -5.74 8.23
CA LEU A 222 17.65 -6.13 7.84
C LEU A 222 18.64 -5.62 8.88
N VAL A 223 19.71 -6.38 9.11
CA VAL A 223 20.80 -5.98 10.00
C VAL A 223 21.94 -5.40 9.17
N LEU A 224 22.40 -4.20 9.54
CA LEU A 224 23.50 -3.54 8.83
C LEU A 224 24.76 -4.41 8.83
N GLY A 225 25.31 -4.67 7.64
CA GLY A 225 26.50 -5.52 7.47
C GLY A 225 26.20 -7.02 7.47
N ASN A 226 24.94 -7.43 7.57
CA ASN A 226 24.49 -8.81 7.40
C ASN A 226 23.16 -8.85 6.63
N ASP A 227 23.22 -8.46 5.35
CA ASP A 227 22.02 -8.26 4.53
C ASP A 227 21.26 -9.56 4.18
N ASN A 228 21.87 -10.72 4.47
CA ASN A 228 21.24 -12.04 4.35
C ASN A 228 20.46 -12.43 5.61
N GLN A 229 20.62 -11.70 6.72
CA GLN A 229 19.83 -11.89 7.92
C GLN A 229 18.58 -11.01 7.85
N ILE A 230 17.47 -11.65 7.51
CA ILE A 230 16.15 -11.03 7.44
C ILE A 230 15.37 -11.47 8.67
N ASN A 231 14.98 -10.52 9.51
CA ASN A 231 14.06 -10.79 10.62
C ASN A 231 12.64 -10.53 10.12
N ASP A 232 11.84 -11.58 9.99
CA ASP A 232 10.42 -11.51 9.65
C ASP A 232 9.59 -11.37 10.92
N TYR A 233 8.74 -10.35 10.98
CA TYR A 233 7.88 -10.06 12.13
C TYR A 233 6.40 -10.29 11.85
N PHE A 234 6.01 -10.50 10.59
CA PHE A 234 4.61 -10.58 10.21
C PHE A 234 4.04 -12.00 10.39
N ASP A 235 4.90 -13.02 10.45
CA ASP A 235 4.56 -14.45 10.60
C ASP A 235 3.26 -14.80 9.87
N ASP A 236 3.28 -14.69 8.54
CA ASP A 236 2.08 -14.80 7.72
C ASP A 236 1.39 -16.14 7.97
N PRO A 237 0.23 -16.17 8.66
CA PRO A 237 -0.39 -17.42 9.12
C PRO A 237 -0.96 -18.25 7.96
N ARG A 238 -0.93 -17.72 6.73
CA ARG A 238 -1.48 -18.34 5.53
C ARG A 238 -0.42 -19.16 4.78
N ILE A 239 0.85 -18.91 5.02
CA ILE A 239 1.95 -19.66 4.42
C ILE A 239 2.57 -20.48 5.53
N GLY A 240 2.22 -21.78 5.58
CA GLY A 240 2.70 -22.68 6.62
C GLY A 240 4.22 -22.67 6.70
N HIS A 241 4.76 -21.97 7.71
CA HIS A 241 6.17 -21.86 8.07
C HIS A 241 7.13 -21.66 6.89
N THR A 242 7.44 -20.41 6.54
CA THR A 242 8.66 -20.08 5.79
C THR A 242 9.82 -19.78 6.72
#